data_AF-A0A2E4SUF3-F1
#
_entry.id   AF-A0A2E4SUF3-F1
#
_cell.length_a   1.000
_cell.length_b   1.000
_cell.length_c   1.000
_cell.angle_alpha   90.00
_cell.angle_beta   90.00
_cell.angle_gamma   90.00
#
_symmetry.space_group_name_H-M   'P 1'
#
loop_
_entity.id
_entity.type
_entity.pdbx_description
1 polymer ?
#
loop_
_entity_poly.entity_id
_entity_poly.type
_entity_poly.pdbx_seq_one_letter_code
_entity_poly.pdbx_strand_id
1 'polypeptide(L)' 'MNGATDGAEHVHDLVIAGGCLGVGCDADLVVFDASSIEDRATYLEPYLEALGVDHVVVGGSPVIRNGQFGDARPGLR' A
#
# COMPACT_ATOMS: atom_id res chain seq x y z
N MET A 1 -6.75 -14.63 32.01
CA MET A 1 -6.83 -15.27 30.67
C MET A 1 -6.49 -14.19 29.67
N ASN A 2 -5.53 -14.50 28.79
CA ASN A 2 -4.76 -13.58 27.97
C ASN A 2 -5.60 -12.83 26.92
N GLY A 3 -5.11 -11.65 26.52
CA GLY A 3 -5.53 -11.00 25.27
C GLY A 3 -5.27 -9.50 25.30
N ALA A 4 -4.01 -9.10 25.16
CA ALA A 4 -3.67 -7.72 24.83
C ALA A 4 -4.30 -7.37 23.47
N THR A 5 -5.19 -6.39 23.44
CA THR A 5 -5.50 -5.65 22.22
C THR A 5 -5.19 -4.20 22.52
N ASP A 6 -3.90 -3.87 22.42
CA ASP A 6 -3.49 -2.49 22.18
C ASP A 6 -3.91 -2.16 20.74
N GLY A 7 -5.18 -1.84 20.59
CA GLY A 7 -5.77 -1.40 19.33
C GLY A 7 -5.32 0.02 19.09
N ALA A 8 -4.04 0.21 18.77
CA ALA A 8 -3.54 1.43 18.20
C ALA A 8 -4.36 1.67 16.92
N GLU A 9 -5.20 2.69 16.98
CA GLU A 9 -5.89 3.31 15.86
C GLU A 9 -4.85 3.78 14.82
N HIS A 10 -4.35 2.85 14.01
CA HIS A 10 -3.47 3.18 12.90
C HIS A 10 -4.28 3.95 11.87
N VAL A 11 -4.01 5.25 11.79
CA VAL A 11 -4.53 6.14 10.78
C VAL A 11 -3.81 5.83 9.46
N HIS A 12 -4.31 4.85 8.72
CA HIS A 12 -3.78 4.61 7.38
C HIS A 12 -4.33 5.66 6.43
N ASP A 13 -3.44 6.27 5.65
CA ASP A 13 -3.79 7.18 4.58
C ASP A 13 -3.93 6.41 3.26
N LEU A 14 -4.74 6.96 2.34
CA LEU A 14 -5.11 6.31 1.08
C LEU A 14 -4.82 7.24 -0.09
N VAL A 15 -3.93 6.81 -0.99
CA VAL A 15 -3.62 7.51 -2.24
C VAL A 15 -4.19 6.77 -3.44
N ILE A 16 -4.62 7.55 -4.44
CA ILE A 16 -5.17 7.10 -5.72
C ILE A 16 -4.16 7.32 -6.84
N ALA A 17 -3.91 6.30 -7.67
CA ALA A 17 -2.98 6.44 -8.80
C ALA A 17 -3.65 7.04 -10.06
N GLY A 18 -4.98 6.88 -10.21
CA GLY A 18 -5.77 7.30 -11.37
C GLY A 18 -6.60 8.59 -11.19
N GLY A 19 -6.41 9.32 -10.09
CA GLY A 19 -6.99 10.65 -9.90
C GLY A 19 -8.47 10.74 -9.46
N CYS A 20 -9.13 9.62 -9.17
CA CYS A 20 -10.47 9.63 -8.55
C CYS A 20 -10.65 8.53 -7.50
N LEU A 21 -11.31 8.87 -6.38
CA LEU A 21 -11.84 7.91 -5.42
C LEU A 21 -13.38 7.94 -5.46
N GLY A 22 -13.98 6.92 -6.08
CA GLY A 22 -15.43 6.86 -6.24
C GLY A 22 -15.89 5.69 -7.10
N VAL A 23 -17.19 5.41 -7.03
CA VAL A 23 -17.83 4.39 -7.89
C VAL A 23 -17.68 4.81 -9.35
N GLY A 24 -17.17 3.90 -10.19
CA GLY A 24 -16.94 4.12 -11.61
C GLY A 24 -15.51 4.57 -11.97
N CYS A 25 -14.63 4.75 -10.97
CA CYS A 25 -13.21 5.04 -11.18
C CYS A 25 -12.38 3.75 -11.16
N ASP A 26 -11.18 3.78 -11.78
CA ASP A 26 -10.25 2.66 -11.74
C ASP A 26 -9.81 2.38 -10.31
N ALA A 27 -9.84 1.11 -9.91
CA ALA A 27 -9.54 0.68 -8.54
C ALA A 27 -8.03 0.53 -8.31
N ASP A 28 -7.30 1.62 -8.57
CA ASP A 28 -5.86 1.76 -8.30
C ASP A 28 -5.65 2.53 -7.00
N LEU A 29 -5.36 1.78 -5.93
CA LEU A 29 -5.38 2.26 -4.55
C LEU A 29 -4.10 1.86 -3.82
N VAL A 30 -3.58 2.77 -3.00
CA VAL A 30 -2.43 2.55 -2.13
C VAL A 30 -2.79 2.94 -0.70
N VAL A 31 -2.67 2.00 0.24
CA VAL A 31 -2.83 2.24 1.68
C VAL A 31 -1.46 2.25 2.32
N PHE A 32 -1.16 3.29 3.08
CA PHE A 32 0.11 3.46 3.77
C PHE A 32 -0.07 4.14 5.13
N ASP A 33 0.90 3.97 6.00
CA ASP A 33 0.99 4.72 7.25
C ASP A 33 1.68 6.07 7.01
N ALA A 34 0.91 7.15 7.18
CA ALA A 34 1.38 8.51 6.97
C ALA A 34 2.54 8.92 7.91
N SER A 35 2.71 8.22 9.04
CA SER A 35 3.79 8.49 9.99
C SER A 35 5.10 7.79 9.64
N SER A 36 5.07 6.74 8.81
CA SER A 36 6.24 5.89 8.51
C SER A 36 6.57 5.75 7.02
N ILE A 37 5.77 6.34 6.13
CA ILE A 37 6.00 6.31 4.68
C ILE A 37 7.34 6.97 4.29
N GLU A 38 8.24 6.20 3.68
CA GLU A 38 9.59 6.63 3.29
C GLU A 38 10.09 5.88 2.06
N ASP A 39 10.62 6.61 1.07
CA ASP A 39 11.44 6.05 -0.02
C ASP A 39 12.89 5.91 0.44
N ARG A 40 13.37 4.68 0.55
CA ARG A 40 14.74 4.37 1.01
C ARG A 40 15.74 4.21 -0.13
N ALA A 41 15.31 4.20 -1.39
CA ALA A 41 16.20 3.95 -2.50
C ALA A 41 17.29 5.04 -2.57
N THR A 42 18.54 4.62 -2.63
CA THR A 42 19.68 5.53 -2.82
C THR A 42 20.34 5.29 -4.18
N TYR A 43 21.23 6.20 -4.59
CA TYR A 43 21.99 6.00 -5.83
C TYR A 43 22.83 4.71 -5.82
N LEU A 44 23.35 4.32 -4.66
CA LEU A 44 24.17 3.12 -4.50
C LEU A 44 23.32 1.87 -4.29
N GLU A 45 22.12 2.03 -3.72
CA GLU A 45 21.20 0.94 -3.36
C GLU A 45 19.80 1.24 -3.91
N PRO A 46 19.58 1.08 -5.23
CA PRO A 46 18.34 1.50 -5.88
C PRO A 46 17.17 0.52 -5.69
N TYR A 47 17.41 -0.67 -5.15
CA TYR A 47 16.40 -1.73 -4.99
C TYR A 47 15.90 -1.88 -3.55
N LEU A 48 16.10 -0.87 -2.71
CA LEU A 48 15.57 -0.87 -1.35
C LEU A 48 14.05 -0.67 -1.37
N GLU A 49 13.34 -1.51 -0.64
CA GLU A 49 11.89 -1.41 -0.51
C GLU A 49 11.50 -0.16 0.29
N ALA A 50 10.42 0.50 -0.12
CA ALA A 50 9.82 1.59 0.64
C ALA A 50 9.27 1.11 1.99
N LEU A 51 9.24 2.00 2.99
CA LEU A 51 8.59 1.75 4.27
C LEU A 51 7.18 2.32 4.30
N GLY A 52 6.34 1.78 5.18
CA GLY A 52 5.01 2.30 5.47
C GLY A 52 3.92 1.96 4.46
N VAL A 53 4.20 1.21 3.37
CA VAL A 53 3.16 0.78 2.40
C VAL A 53 2.60 -0.58 2.77
N ASP A 54 1.31 -0.63 3.13
CA ASP A 54 0.67 -1.85 3.62
C ASP A 54 -0.11 -2.60 2.53
N HIS A 55 -0.83 -1.86 1.68
CA HIS A 55 -1.66 -2.45 0.64
C HIS A 55 -1.56 -1.69 -0.67
N VAL A 56 -1.50 -2.43 -1.76
CA VAL A 56 -1.60 -1.87 -3.11
C VAL A 56 -2.58 -2.72 -3.89
N VAL A 57 -3.54 -2.05 -4.52
CA VAL A 57 -4.56 -2.63 -5.40
C VAL A 57 -4.42 -1.97 -6.76
N VAL A 58 -4.42 -2.77 -7.82
CA VAL A 58 -4.34 -2.29 -9.20
C VAL A 58 -5.45 -2.95 -9.99
N GLY A 59 -6.30 -2.16 -10.63
CA GLY A 59 -7.49 -2.64 -11.36
C GLY A 59 -8.42 -3.49 -10.49
N GLY A 60 -8.47 -3.22 -9.18
CA GLY A 60 -9.24 -4.02 -8.21
C GLY A 60 -8.55 -5.31 -7.75
N SER A 61 -7.36 -5.61 -8.26
CA SER A 61 -6.55 -6.77 -7.85
C SER A 61 -5.47 -6.37 -6.84
N PRO A 62 -5.49 -6.92 -5.61
CA PRO A 62 -4.44 -6.67 -4.63
C PRO A 62 -3.10 -7.27 -5.08
N VAL A 63 -2.08 -6.42 -5.20
CA VAL A 63 -0.71 -6.78 -5.55
C VAL A 63 0.23 -6.75 -4.33
N ILE A 64 -0.07 -5.91 -3.33
CA ILE A 64 0.59 -5.94 -2.01
C ILE A 64 -0.50 -6.07 -0.95
N ARG A 65 -0.31 -6.97 0.02
CA ARG A 65 -1.15 -7.10 1.22
C ARG A 65 -0.31 -7.29 2.46
N ASN A 66 -0.56 -6.48 3.49
CA ASN A 66 0.18 -6.50 4.75
C ASN A 66 1.70 -6.38 4.52
N GLY A 67 2.09 -5.49 3.61
CA GLY A 67 3.49 -5.27 3.22
C GLY A 67 4.13 -6.39 2.39
N GLN A 68 3.37 -7.42 1.97
CA GLN A 68 3.89 -8.54 1.19
C GLN A 68 3.37 -8.51 -0.25
N PHE A 69 4.29 -8.70 -1.20
CA PHE A 69 3.94 -8.89 -2.61
C PHE A 69 3.16 -10.20 -2.82
N GLY A 70 2.06 -10.12 -3.55
CA GLY A 70 1.35 -11.26 -4.09
C GLY A 70 1.77 -11.60 -5.52
N ASP A 71 1.15 -12.63 -6.08
CA ASP A 71 1.45 -13.12 -7.44
C ASP A 71 0.70 -12.35 -8.56
N ALA A 72 -0.21 -11.45 -8.19
CA ALA A 72 -1.04 -10.71 -9.14
C ALA A 72 -0.18 -9.74 -9.96
N ARG A 73 -0.33 -9.78 -11.29
CA ARG A 73 0.31 -8.84 -12.24
C ARG A 73 -0.73 -8.16 -13.13
N PRO A 74 -1.62 -7.33 -12.56
CA PRO A 74 -2.78 -6.75 -13.25
C PRO A 74 -2.46 -5.55 -14.17
N GLY A 75 -1.20 -5.33 -14.54
CA GLY A 75 -0.85 -4.27 -15.49
C GLY A 75 -1.46 -4.55 -16.86
N LEU A 76 -2.47 -3.79 -17.25
CA LEU A 76 -2.92 -3.75 -18.63
C LEU A 76 -1.85 -3.04 -19.49
N ARG A 77 -1.63 -3.60 -20.68
CA ARG A 77 -0.65 -3.12 -21.65
C ARG A 77 -1.18 -1.97 -22.49
#